data_AF-A0A9N8Z4I0-F1
#
_entry.id   AF-A0A9N8Z4I0-F1
#
_cell.length_a   1.000
_cell.length_b   1.000
_cell.length_c   1.000
_cell.angle_alpha   90.00
_cell.angle_beta   90.00
_cell.angle_gamma   90.00
#
_symmetry.space_group_name_H-M   'P 1'
#
loop_
_entity.id
_entity.type
_entity.pdbx_description
1 polymer ?
#
loop_
_entity_poly.entity_id
_entity_poly.type
_entity_poly.pdbx_seq_one_letter_code
_entity_poly.pdbx_strand_id
1 'polypeptide(L)'
;MEIQRFLHRYMWKKDFSSPIEEILNTGAKVLDIGCGEGTWLSQMATEFPRSNFLGLDISAIDSTKFYPGNLSFIQNNVLDGVPFG
;
A
#
# COMPACT_ATOMS: atom_id res chain seq x y z
N MET A 1 -7.82 12.52 7.12
CA MET A 1 -6.89 11.64 6.39
C MET A 1 -5.89 12.41 5.51
N GLU A 2 -6.32 13.35 4.66
CA GLU A 2 -5.36 14.08 3.79
C GLU A 2 -4.33 14.94 4.53
N ILE A 3 -4.71 15.61 5.62
CA ILE A 3 -3.82 16.48 6.39
C ILE A 3 -2.67 15.69 7.04
N GLN A 4 -2.93 14.48 7.54
CA GLN A 4 -1.89 13.61 8.09
C GLN A 4 -0.86 13.22 7.03
N ARG A 5 -1.32 12.91 5.81
CA ARG A 5 -0.43 12.55 4.70
C ARG A 5 0.41 13.73 4.26
N PHE A 6 -0.18 14.92 4.20
CA PHE A 6 0.55 16.15 3.87
C PHE A 6 1.63 16.49 4.92
N LEU A 7 1.28 16.44 6.21
CA LEU A 7 2.22 16.68 7.31
C LEU A 7 3.34 15.65 7.35
N HIS A 8 3.03 14.36 7.17
CA HIS A 8 4.04 13.30 7.15
C HIS A 8 5.03 13.48 6.00
N ARG A 9 4.53 13.78 4.79
CA ARG A 9 5.37 14.03 3.61
C ARG A 9 6.22 15.29 3.76
N TYR A 10 5.70 16.33 4.41
CA TYR A 10 6.46 17.55 4.68
C TYR A 10 7.57 17.33 5.72
N MET A 11 7.30 16.56 6.77
CA MET A 11 8.25 16.32 7.86
C MET A 11 9.33 15.29 7.51
N TRP A 12 9.00 14.22 6.75
CA TRP A 12 9.93 13.14 6.44
C TRP A 12 10.42 13.10 5.00
N LYS A 13 9.86 13.93 4.10
CA LYS A 13 10.07 13.87 2.63
C LYS A 13 9.77 12.49 2.01
N LYS A 14 9.19 11.58 2.78
CA LYS A 14 8.97 10.16 2.45
C LYS A 14 7.63 9.71 3.00
N ASP A 15 7.05 8.70 2.34
CA ASP A 15 5.72 8.19 2.65
C ASP A 15 5.73 7.12 3.78
N PHE A 16 6.89 6.89 4.41
CA PHE A 16 7.12 5.99 5.56
C PHE A 16 8.32 6.43 6.41
N SER A 17 8.42 5.96 7.67
CA SER A 17 9.46 6.34 8.63
C SER A 17 10.54 5.27 8.87
N SER A 18 10.28 4.02 8.46
CA SER A 18 11.20 2.89 8.69
C SER A 18 12.36 2.89 7.68
N PRO A 19 13.57 2.42 8.03
CA PRO A 19 14.73 2.38 7.13
C PRO A 19 14.66 1.19 6.15
N ILE A 20 13.56 1.08 5.40
CA ILE A 20 13.26 -0.04 4.49
C ILE A 20 13.43 0.32 3.01
N GLU A 21 13.86 1.53 2.71
CA GLU A 21 13.95 2.05 1.34
C GLU A 21 14.86 1.21 0.44
N GLU A 22 15.99 0.72 0.97
CA GLU A 22 16.88 -0.17 0.20
C GLU A 22 16.15 -1.46 -0.18
N ILE A 23 15.43 -2.07 0.76
CA ILE A 23 14.67 -3.31 0.54
C ILE A 23 13.55 -3.07 -0.49
N LEU A 24 12.82 -1.96 -0.36
CA LEU A 24 11.77 -1.56 -1.31
C LEU A 24 12.35 -1.31 -2.70
N ASN A 25 13.56 -0.74 -2.77
CA ASN A 25 14.27 -0.54 -4.02
C ASN A 25 14.72 -1.87 -4.61
N THR A 26 15.27 -2.81 -3.84
CA THR A 26 15.73 -4.11 -4.37
C THR A 26 14.58 -5.04 -4.75
N GLY A 27 13.42 -4.86 -4.13
CA GLY A 27 12.21 -5.64 -4.34
C GLY A 27 11.73 -6.31 -3.06
N ALA A 28 10.51 -5.96 -2.66
CA ALA A 28 9.85 -6.45 -1.47
C ALA A 28 8.43 -6.96 -1.80
N LYS A 29 7.82 -7.66 -0.85
CA LYS A 29 6.37 -7.89 -0.82
C LYS A 29 5.80 -7.15 0.39
N VAL A 30 4.89 -6.23 0.14
CA VAL A 30 4.30 -5.35 1.16
C VAL A 30 2.81 -5.64 1.28
N LEU A 31 2.34 -5.87 2.50
CA LEU A 31 0.93 -6.04 2.84
C LEU A 31 0.47 -4.83 3.67
N ASP A 32 -0.64 -4.23 3.27
CA ASP A 32 -1.31 -3.16 4.02
C ASP A 32 -2.74 -3.61 4.36
N ILE A 33 -3.05 -3.65 5.66
CA ILE A 33 -4.31 -4.15 6.21
C ILE A 33 -5.15 -2.95 6.62
N GLY A 34 -6.41 -2.91 6.16
CA GLY A 34 -7.25 -1.73 6.31
C GLY A 34 -6.83 -0.61 5.36
N CYS A 35 -6.42 -0.98 4.14
CA CYS A 35 -5.83 -0.04 3.17
C CYS A 35 -6.85 0.97 2.59
N GLY A 36 -8.14 0.81 2.88
CA GLY A 36 -9.23 1.58 2.29
C GLY A 36 -9.19 1.54 0.77
N GLU A 37 -9.23 2.71 0.13
CA GLU A 37 -9.13 2.84 -1.32
C GLU A 37 -7.71 2.59 -1.88
N GLY A 38 -6.71 2.31 -1.04
CA GLY A 38 -5.36 2.01 -1.48
C GLY A 38 -4.56 3.20 -2.00
N THR A 39 -4.93 4.44 -1.66
CA THR A 39 -4.23 5.64 -2.16
C THR A 39 -2.75 5.67 -1.75
N TRP A 40 -2.42 5.21 -0.54
CA TRP A 40 -1.03 5.10 -0.09
C TRP A 40 -0.27 4.01 -0.86
N LEU A 41 -0.87 2.81 -0.98
CA LEU A 41 -0.30 1.72 -1.78
C LEU A 41 -0.04 2.11 -3.24
N SER A 42 -0.95 2.85 -3.86
CA SER A 42 -0.80 3.31 -5.25
C SER A 42 0.42 4.23 -5.42
N GLN A 43 0.69 5.10 -4.44
CA GLN A 43 1.90 5.93 -4.44
C GLN A 43 3.16 5.09 -4.24
N MET A 44 3.16 4.23 -3.24
CA MET A 44 4.30 3.35 -2.94
C MET A 44 4.63 2.41 -4.12
N ALA A 45 3.61 1.86 -4.77
CA ALA A 45 3.77 0.99 -5.94
C ALA A 45 4.34 1.74 -7.14
N THR A 46 3.98 3.01 -7.30
CA THR A 46 4.55 3.91 -8.33
C THR A 46 6.00 4.26 -8.03
N GLU A 47 6.34 4.54 -6.76
CA GLU A 47 7.69 4.93 -6.34
C GLU A 47 8.66 3.74 -6.32
N PHE A 48 8.19 2.53 -5.97
CA PHE A 48 8.99 1.33 -5.82
C PHE A 48 8.55 0.22 -6.80
N PRO A 49 8.81 0.37 -8.11
CA PRO A 49 8.30 -0.55 -9.15
C PRO A 49 8.88 -1.97 -9.07
N ARG A 50 9.98 -2.18 -8.33
CA ARG A 50 10.57 -3.51 -8.08
C ARG A 50 9.89 -4.26 -6.94
N SER A 51 9.06 -3.59 -6.14
CA SER A 51 8.30 -4.17 -5.05
C SER A 51 6.86 -4.49 -5.47
N ASN A 52 6.26 -5.50 -4.85
CA ASN A 52 4.86 -5.85 -5.03
C ASN A 52 4.07 -5.47 -3.79
N PHE A 53 2.90 -4.89 -4.01
CA PHE A 53 2.05 -4.32 -2.99
C PHE A 53 0.69 -5.01 -2.99
N LEU A 54 0.19 -5.32 -1.80
CA LEU A 54 -1.07 -6.00 -1.60
C LEU A 54 -1.88 -5.26 -0.55
N GLY A 55 -3.05 -4.75 -0.94
CA GLY A 55 -4.02 -4.17 -0.03
C GLY A 55 -5.05 -5.20 0.40
N LEU A 56 -5.34 -5.25 1.69
CA LEU A 56 -6.45 -6.04 2.25
C LEU A 56 -7.40 -5.11 2.98
N ASP A 57 -8.67 -5.10 2.58
CA ASP A 57 -9.71 -4.33 3.26
C ASP A 57 -11.05 -5.07 3.20
N ILE A 58 -11.95 -4.76 4.13
CA ILE A 58 -13.34 -5.24 4.09
C ILE A 58 -14.15 -4.49 3.03
N SER A 59 -13.73 -3.28 2.72
CA SER A 59 -14.36 -2.36 1.79
C SER A 59 -14.11 -2.80 0.35
N ALA A 60 -15.09 -2.58 -0.51
CA ALA A 60 -14.94 -2.86 -1.93
C ALA A 60 -13.86 -1.96 -2.55
N ILE A 61 -12.98 -2.55 -3.35
CA ILE A 61 -12.03 -1.79 -4.17
C ILE A 61 -12.77 -1.27 -5.40
N ASP A 62 -12.64 0.03 -5.65
CA ASP A 62 -13.15 0.64 -6.86
C ASP A 62 -12.35 0.15 -8.07
N SER A 63 -12.97 -0.72 -8.87
CA SER A 63 -12.41 -1.33 -10.07
C SER A 63 -12.34 -0.37 -11.27
N THR A 64 -12.94 0.81 -11.17
CA THR A 64 -12.85 1.85 -12.21
C THR A 64 -11.55 2.65 -12.11
N LYS A 65 -10.86 2.61 -10.97
CA LYS A 65 -9.57 3.28 -10.77
C LYS A 65 -8.44 2.49 -11.43
N PHE A 66 -7.51 3.24 -12.03
CA PHE A 66 -6.27 2.67 -12.56
C PHE A 66 -5.24 2.54 -11.42
N TYR A 67 -4.73 1.32 -11.23
CA TYR A 67 -3.67 1.03 -10.26
C TYR A 67 -2.40 0.57 -10.98
N PRO A 68 -1.21 0.82 -10.39
CA PRO A 68 0.05 0.27 -10.91
C PRO A 68 0.03 -1.26 -11.02
N GLY A 69 0.71 -1.83 -12.02
CA GLY A 69 0.69 -3.28 -12.29
C GLY A 69 1.32 -4.16 -11.19
N ASN A 70 2.09 -3.55 -10.28
CA ASN A 70 2.67 -4.20 -9.10
C ASN A 70 1.82 -4.00 -7.83
N LEU A 71 0.58 -3.53 -7.96
CA LEU A 71 -0.39 -3.39 -6.88
C LEU A 71 -1.58 -4.31 -7.12
N SER A 72 -1.97 -5.06 -6.10
CA SER A 72 -3.16 -5.91 -6.09
C SER A 72 -3.95 -5.72 -4.81
N PHE A 73 -5.21 -6.17 -4.81
CA PHE A 73 -6.09 -6.05 -3.66
C PHE A 73 -6.86 -7.33 -3.38
N ILE A 74 -7.17 -7.55 -2.11
CA ILE A 74 -8.03 -8.62 -1.62
C ILE A 74 -9.11 -7.97 -0.77
N GLN A 75 -10.36 -8.10 -1.20
CA GLN A 75 -11.48 -7.74 -0.35
C GLN A 75 -11.76 -8.91 0.61
N ASN A 76 -11.40 -8.76 1.88
CA ASN A 76 -11.68 -9.76 2.90
C ASN A 76 -11.66 -9.14 4.29
N ASN A 77 -12.42 -9.74 5.20
CA ASN A 77 -12.28 -9.47 6.62
C ASN A 77 -11.07 -10.22 7.17
N VAL A 78 -10.11 -9.47 7.70
CA VAL A 78 -8.87 -10.02 8.27
C VAL A 78 -9.14 -11.01 9.41
N LEU A 79 -10.27 -10.86 10.12
CA LEU A 79 -10.65 -11.75 11.22
C LEU A 79 -11.08 -13.14 10.75
N ASP A 80 -11.50 -13.27 9.49
CA ASP A 80 -11.89 -14.54 8.88
C ASP A 80 -10.66 -15.32 8.37
N GLY A 81 -9.46 -14.76 8.55
CA GLY A 81 -8.19 -15.31 8.12
C GLY A 81 -7.66 -14.63 6.87
N VAL A 82 -6.33 -14.56 6.77
CA VAL A 82 -5.64 -14.08 5.57
C VAL A 82 -5.26 -15.28 4.70
N PRO A 83 -5.41 -15.21 3.37
CA PRO A 83 -5.17 -16.33 2.45
C PRO A 83 -3.68 -16.62 2.22
N PHE A 84 -2.82 -16.34 3.20
CA PHE A 84 -1.37 -16.56 3.14
C PHE A 84 -0.99 -17.62 4.18
N GLY A 85 -1.44 -18.86 3.92
CA GLY A 85 -1.06 -20.06 4.67
C GLY A 85 -0.06 -20.90 3.90
#